data_AF-A0A6J4KB87-F1
#
_entry.id   AF-A0A6J4KB87-F1
#
_cell.length_a   1.000
_cell.length_b   1.000
_cell.length_c   1.000
_cell.angle_alpha   90.00
_cell.angle_beta   90.00
_cell.angle_gamma   90.00
#
_symmetry.space_group_name_H-M   'P 1'
#
loop_
_entity.id
_entity.type
_entity.pdbx_description
1 polymer ?
#
loop_
_entity_poly.entity_id
_entity_poly.type
_entity_poly.pdbx_seq_one_letter_code
_entity_poly.pdbx_strand_id
1 'polypeptide(L)' 'MTPMNIAVLLGGYSAERDVSLASGLRIAEALRGLGHS' A
#
# COMPACT_ATOMS: atom_id res chain seq x y z
N MET A 1 10.28 -13.64 9.55
CA MET A 1 8.84 -13.64 9.20
C MET A 1 8.67 -14.35 7.87
N THR A 2 7.57 -15.08 7.67
CA THR A 2 7.28 -15.73 6.39
C THR A 2 6.75 -14.69 5.40
N PRO A 3 7.26 -14.62 4.15
CA PRO A 3 6.70 -13.77 3.10
C PRO A 3 5.20 -14.00 2.88
N MET A 4 4.47 -12.95 2.51
CA MET A 4 3.02 -12.98 2.28
C MET A 4 2.68 -12.23 0.99
N ASN A 5 1.57 -12.62 0.37
CA ASN A 5 0.97 -11.94 -0.77
C ASN A 5 -0.06 -10.94 -0.26
N ILE A 6 0.24 -9.64 -0.33
CA ILE A 6 -0.59 -8.58 0.28
C ILE A 6 -1.05 -7.60 -0.80
N ALA A 7 -2.35 -7.56 -1.06
CA ALA A 7 -2.95 -6.55 -1.93
C ALA A 7 -3.17 -5.24 -1.17
N VAL A 8 -2.47 -4.17 -1.55
CA VAL A 8 -2.71 -2.82 -1.05
C VAL A 8 -3.68 -2.09 -2.00
N LEU A 9 -4.89 -1.82 -1.54
CA LEU A 9 -5.88 -1.02 -2.28
C LEU A 9 -5.70 0.46 -1.93
N LEU A 10 -5.64 1.32 -2.95
CA LEU A 10 -5.38 2.75 -2.81
C LEU A 10 -6.15 3.57 -3.85
N GLY A 11 -6.44 4.83 -3.53
CA GLY A 11 -7.20 5.75 -4.36
C GLY A 11 -8.71 5.65 -4.10
N GLY A 12 -9.48 5.40 -5.16
CA GLY A 12 -10.96 5.41 -5.13
C GLY A 12 -11.58 6.73 -5.58
N TYR A 13 -12.91 6.77 -5.58
CA TYR A 13 -13.72 7.97 -5.88
C TYR A 13 -14.06 8.68 -4.57
N SER A 14 -13.17 9.58 -4.16
CA SER A 14 -13.29 10.36 -2.91
C SER A 14 -12.53 11.68 -3.07
N ALA A 15 -12.93 12.70 -2.30
CA ALA A 15 -12.15 13.93 -2.15
C ALA A 15 -10.75 13.67 -1.53
N GLU A 16 -10.57 12.55 -0.83
CA GLU A 16 -9.32 12.15 -0.18
C GLU A 16 -8.45 11.25 -1.08
N ARG A 17 -8.75 11.15 -2.38
CA ARG A 17 -8.05 10.27 -3.33
C ARG A 17 -6.53 10.41 -3.25
N ASP A 18 -6.03 11.64 -3.25
CA ASP A 18 -4.59 11.90 -3.24
C ASP A 18 -3.93 11.48 -1.92
N VAL A 19 -4.66 11.61 -0.80
CA VAL A 19 -4.24 11.12 0.52
C VAL A 19 -4.16 9.59 0.54
N SER A 20 -5.17 8.92 -0.04
CA SER A 20 -5.18 7.46 -0.18
C SER A 20 -4.04 6.95 -1.07
N LEU A 21 -3.75 7.64 -2.17
CA LEU A 21 -2.62 7.31 -3.04
C LEU A 21 -1.28 7.48 -2.31
N ALA A 22 -1.06 8.62 -1.66
CA ALA A 22 0.18 8.91 -0.95
C ALA A 22 0.45 7.91 0.19
N SER A 23 -0.56 7.61 1.01
CA SER A 23 -0.43 6.65 2.11
C SER A 23 -0.27 5.21 1.61
N GLY A 24 -1.08 4.78 0.64
CA GLY A 24 -1.02 3.44 0.06
C GLY A 24 0.32 3.11 -0.59
N LEU A 25 0.92 4.06 -1.31
CA LEU A 25 2.25 3.88 -1.92
C LEU A 25 3.33 3.63 -0.86
N ARG A 26 3.36 4.43 0.21
CA ARG A 26 4.35 4.28 1.30
C ARG A 26 4.19 2.96 2.06
N ILE A 27 2.95 2.50 2.24
CA ILE A 27 2.67 1.19 2.83
C ILE A 27 3.19 0.07 1.93
N ALA A 28 2.90 0.13 0.62
CA ALA A 28 3.37 -0.87 -0.33
C ALA A 28 4.91 -0.94 -0.39
N GLU A 29 5.60 0.20 -0.34
CA GLU A 29 7.07 0.26 -0.26
C GLU A 29 7.59 -0.38 1.03
N ALA A 30 6.99 -0.07 2.18
CA ALA A 30 7.39 -0.65 3.46
C ALA A 30 7.20 -2.17 3.49
N LEU A 31 6.07 -2.67 2.99
CA LEU A 31 5.78 -4.11 2.92
C LEU A 31 6.79 -4.84 2.03
N ARG A 32 7.17 -4.26 0.89
CA ARG A 32 8.23 -4.80 0.03
C ARG A 32 9.59 -4.80 0.73
N GLY A 33 9.91 -3.75 1.48
CA GLY A 33 11.12 -3.69 2.31
C GLY A 33 11.19 -4.77 3.39
N LEU A 34 10.04 -5.26 3.85
CA LEU A 34 9.92 -6.38 4.80
C LEU A 34 9.94 -7.77 4.13
N GLY A 35 10.00 -7.83 2.79
CA GLY A 35 10.00 -9.08 2.03
C GLY A 35 8.61 -9.63 1.71
N HIS A 36 7.55 -8.82 1.84
CA HIS A 36 6.22 -9.17 1.34
C HIS A 36 6.09 -8.77 -0.14
N SER A 37 5.22 -9.47 -0.86
CA SER A 37 4.89 -9.21 -2.26
C SER A 37 3.51 -8.61 -2.41
#